data_AF-A0A840CW50-F1
#
_entry.id   AF-A0A840CW50-F1
#
_cell.length_a   1.000
_cell.length_b   1.000
_cell.length_c   1.000
_cell.angle_alpha   90.00
_cell.angle_beta   90.00
_cell.angle_gamma   90.00
#
_symmetry.space_group_name_H-M   'P 1'
#
loop_
_entity.id
_entity.type
_entity.pdbx_description
1 polymer ?
#
loop_
_entity_poly.entity_id
_entity_poly.type
_entity_poly.pdbx_seq_one_letter_code
_entity_poly.pdbx_strand_id
1 'polypeptide(L)'
;MSNNPEDKNLNTLLDDIKQELLSYINRRLKLLKLESYEKLSKSASYMGYGLIVLVTLSFIIFFVLMGMAFLVGELLGSLAKGFGVMALFSLLILTIVFLLRKPIMKAILYKSINFFRKVESDEE
;
A
#
# COMPACT_ATOMS: atom_id res chain seq x y z
N MET A 1 -8.79 -67.40 -3.06
CA MET A 1 -7.98 -66.24 -3.50
C MET A 1 -8.26 -66.02 -4.98
N SER A 2 -9.15 -65.10 -5.33
CA SER A 2 -9.47 -64.80 -6.73
C SER A 2 -8.48 -63.75 -7.24
N ASN A 3 -7.50 -64.17 -8.04
CA ASN A 3 -6.58 -63.26 -8.73
C ASN A 3 -7.14 -63.05 -10.15
N ASN A 4 -7.92 -61.99 -10.33
CA ASN A 4 -8.54 -61.61 -11.61
C ASN A 4 -7.68 -60.54 -12.29
N PRO A 5 -7.21 -60.71 -13.55
CA PRO A 5 -6.27 -59.80 -14.23
C PRO A 5 -6.74 -58.35 -14.48
N GLU A 6 -7.98 -58.01 -14.11
CA GLU A 6 -8.54 -56.66 -14.24
C GLU A 6 -8.12 -55.72 -13.09
N ASP A 7 -7.73 -56.26 -11.93
CA ASP A 7 -7.32 -55.48 -10.77
C ASP A 7 -6.02 -54.69 -11.01
N LYS A 8 -5.05 -55.26 -11.73
CA LYS A 8 -3.80 -54.61 -12.09
C LYS A 8 -3.99 -53.41 -13.03
N ASN A 9 -4.91 -53.51 -14.00
CA ASN A 9 -5.19 -52.41 -14.92
C ASN A 9 -5.93 -51.26 -14.24
N LEU A 10 -6.85 -51.55 -13.32
CA LEU A 10 -7.56 -50.51 -12.57
C LEU A 10 -6.63 -49.73 -11.63
N ASN A 11 -5.71 -50.42 -10.96
CA ASN A 11 -4.74 -49.76 -10.10
C ASN A 11 -3.77 -48.86 -10.89
N THR A 12 -3.33 -49.28 -12.08
CA THR A 12 -2.47 -48.44 -12.93
C THR A 12 -3.19 -47.21 -13.48
N LEU A 13 -4.45 -47.34 -13.91
CA LEU A 13 -5.25 -46.20 -14.37
C LEU A 13 -5.56 -45.21 -13.24
N LEU A 14 -5.81 -45.72 -12.02
CA LEU A 14 -5.99 -44.87 -10.84
C LEU A 14 -4.71 -44.14 -10.44
N ASP A 15 -3.55 -44.76 -10.61
CA ASP A 15 -2.25 -44.12 -10.34
C ASP A 15 -1.90 -43.06 -11.39
N ASP A 16 -2.23 -43.27 -12.66
CA ASP A 16 -2.06 -42.27 -13.73
C ASP A 16 -2.96 -41.05 -13.51
N ILE A 17 -4.25 -41.24 -13.16
CA ILE A 17 -5.18 -40.14 -12.85
C ILE A 17 -4.71 -39.37 -11.62
N LYS A 18 -4.21 -40.05 -10.59
CA LYS A 18 -3.62 -39.39 -9.40
C LYS A 18 -2.39 -38.57 -9.77
N GLN A 19 -1.51 -39.08 -10.63
CA GLN A 19 -0.34 -38.33 -11.09
C GLN A 19 -0.71 -37.10 -11.91
N GLU A 20 -1.69 -37.21 -12.81
CA GLU A 20 -2.17 -36.06 -13.59
C GLU A 20 -2.83 -35.00 -12.70
N LEU A 21 -3.65 -35.41 -11.72
CA LEU A 21 -4.26 -34.49 -10.75
C LEU A 21 -3.22 -33.82 -9.86
N LEU A 22 -2.23 -34.57 -9.37
CA LEU A 22 -1.11 -34.01 -8.60
C LEU A 22 -0.29 -33.02 -9.44
N SER A 23 -0.02 -33.34 -10.71
CA SER A 23 0.63 -32.46 -11.67
C SER A 23 -0.17 -31.17 -11.91
N TYR A 24 -1.50 -31.28 -12.03
CA TYR A 24 -2.38 -30.14 -12.24
C TYR A 24 -2.49 -29.24 -11.00
N ILE A 25 -2.64 -29.84 -9.81
CA ILE A 25 -2.65 -29.14 -8.53
C ILE A 25 -1.31 -28.46 -8.31
N ASN A 26 -0.19 -29.12 -8.61
CA ASN A 26 1.14 -28.56 -8.46
C ASN A 26 1.38 -27.41 -9.46
N ARG A 27 0.88 -27.50 -10.70
CA ARG A 27 0.91 -26.39 -11.68
C ARG A 27 0.06 -25.21 -11.21
N ARG A 28 -1.16 -25.44 -10.71
CA ARG A 28 -2.02 -24.38 -10.16
C ARG A 28 -1.43 -23.76 -8.89
N LEU A 29 -0.82 -24.56 -8.01
CA LEU A 29 -0.10 -24.06 -6.82
C LEU A 29 1.15 -23.27 -7.20
N LYS A 30 1.89 -23.69 -8.23
CA LYS A 30 3.04 -22.96 -8.74
C LYS A 30 2.63 -21.62 -9.34
N LEU A 31 1.49 -21.57 -10.04
CA LEU A 31 0.89 -20.32 -10.54
C LEU A 31 0.40 -19.43 -9.40
N LEU A 32 -0.29 -19.98 -8.38
CA LEU A 32 -0.71 -19.23 -7.18
C LEU A 32 0.49 -18.70 -6.39
N LYS A 33 1.58 -19.48 -6.30
CA LYS A 33 2.79 -19.09 -5.59
C LYS A 33 3.54 -17.99 -6.33
N LEU A 34 3.63 -18.06 -7.67
CA LEU A 34 4.19 -17.00 -8.50
C LEU A 34 3.34 -15.74 -8.47
N GLU A 35 2.03 -15.83 -8.69
CA GLU A 35 1.12 -14.68 -8.61
C GLU A 35 1.10 -14.06 -7.21
N SER A 36 1.16 -14.87 -6.15
CA SER A 36 1.23 -14.34 -4.79
C SER A 36 2.54 -13.63 -4.55
N TYR A 37 3.68 -14.19 -4.98
CA TYR A 37 4.97 -13.51 -4.84
C TYR A 37 5.05 -12.22 -5.67
N GLU A 38 4.51 -12.22 -6.88
CA GLU A 38 4.53 -11.08 -7.79
C GLU A 38 3.55 -9.99 -7.35
N LYS A 39 2.34 -10.35 -6.91
CA LYS A 39 1.35 -9.40 -6.34
C LYS A 39 1.80 -8.86 -4.99
N LEU A 40 2.41 -9.69 -4.13
CA LEU A 40 2.98 -9.23 -2.86
C LEU A 40 4.20 -8.34 -3.10
N SER A 41 5.08 -8.66 -4.06
CA SER A 41 6.24 -7.83 -4.39
C SER A 41 5.82 -6.49 -4.99
N LYS A 42 4.87 -6.50 -5.93
CA LYS A 42 4.32 -5.28 -6.54
C LYS A 42 3.58 -4.42 -5.50
N SER A 43 2.78 -5.04 -4.63
CA SER A 43 2.10 -4.35 -3.51
C SER A 43 3.10 -3.82 -2.47
N ALA A 44 4.13 -4.57 -2.12
CA ALA A 44 5.14 -4.17 -1.15
C ALA A 44 6.00 -3.01 -1.66
N SER A 45 6.32 -2.97 -2.96
CA SER A 45 7.04 -1.85 -3.56
C SER A 45 6.21 -0.56 -3.53
N TYR A 46 4.93 -0.60 -3.86
CA TYR A 46 4.06 0.58 -3.75
C TYR A 46 3.84 1.01 -2.29
N MET A 47 3.69 0.06 -1.39
CA MET A 47 3.48 0.34 0.03
C MET A 47 4.75 0.88 0.69
N GLY A 48 5.93 0.35 0.34
CA GLY A 48 7.23 0.81 0.80
C GLY A 48 7.60 2.19 0.25
N TYR A 49 7.45 2.41 -1.06
CA TYR A 49 7.66 3.73 -1.66
C TYR A 49 6.70 4.78 -1.08
N GLY A 50 5.41 4.42 -0.92
CA GLY A 50 4.42 5.26 -0.27
C GLY A 50 4.80 5.62 1.17
N LEU A 51 5.30 4.65 1.95
CA LEU A 51 5.77 4.89 3.31
C LEU A 51 6.96 5.85 3.35
N ILE A 52 7.96 5.64 2.48
CA ILE A 52 9.14 6.49 2.38
C ILE A 52 8.73 7.93 2.03
N VAL A 53 7.90 8.10 1.01
CA VAL A 53 7.40 9.42 0.59
C VAL A 53 6.59 10.09 1.70
N LEU A 54 5.72 9.35 2.39
CA LEU A 54 4.90 9.89 3.47
C LEU A 54 5.75 10.33 4.66
N VAL A 55 6.76 9.53 5.03
CA VAL A 55 7.71 9.88 6.09
C VAL A 55 8.50 11.12 5.70
N THR A 56 9.09 11.16 4.51
CA THR A 56 9.84 12.33 4.02
C THR A 56 8.99 13.60 4.02
N LEU A 57 7.76 13.52 3.50
CA LEU A 57 6.85 14.67 3.47
C LEU A 57 6.47 15.13 4.88
N SER A 58 6.18 14.18 5.78
CA SER A 58 5.88 14.49 7.19
C SER A 58 7.06 15.18 7.87
N PHE A 59 8.29 14.73 7.61
CA PHE A 59 9.50 15.37 8.14
C PHE A 59 9.66 16.81 7.66
N ILE A 60 9.45 17.07 6.37
CA ILE A 60 9.53 18.44 5.82
C ILE A 60 8.51 19.36 6.49
N ILE A 61 7.25 18.92 6.58
CA ILE A 61 6.18 19.70 7.21
C ILE A 61 6.50 19.97 8.69
N PHE A 62 7.01 18.96 9.39
CA PHE A 62 7.40 19.09 10.80
C PHE A 62 8.47 20.16 11.00
N PHE A 63 9.53 20.15 10.17
CA PHE A 63 10.58 21.17 10.24
C PHE A 63 10.06 22.57 9.94
N VAL A 64 9.17 22.72 8.96
CA VAL A 64 8.56 24.03 8.64
C VAL A 64 7.72 24.56 9.81
N LEU A 65 6.91 23.70 10.44
CA LEU A 65 6.11 24.07 11.61
C LEU A 65 6.99 24.47 12.79
N MET A 66 8.05 23.71 13.05
CA MET A 66 9.01 24.00 14.11
C MET A 66 9.72 25.34 13.86
N GLY A 67 10.16 25.58 12.62
CA GLY A 67 10.79 26.84 12.22
C GLY A 67 9.86 28.03 12.38
N MET A 68 8.59 27.92 11.94
CA MET A 68 7.59 28.96 12.18
C MET A 68 7.36 29.21 13.67
N ALA A 69 7.32 28.16 14.50
CA ALA A 69 7.12 28.31 15.94
C ALA A 69 8.28 29.03 16.63
N PHE A 70 9.52 28.77 16.22
CA PHE A 70 10.68 29.52 16.69
C PHE A 70 10.61 30.98 16.27
N LEU A 71 10.30 31.26 15.00
CA LEU A 71 10.25 32.62 14.46
C LEU A 71 9.15 33.46 15.15
N VAL A 72 7.97 32.87 15.34
CA VAL A 72 6.87 33.50 16.10
C VAL A 72 7.24 33.64 17.58
N GLY A 73 7.93 32.67 18.17
CA GLY A 73 8.39 32.74 19.57
C GLY A 73 9.42 33.82 19.83
N GLU A 74 10.31 34.06 18.88
CA GLU A 74 11.31 35.12 18.95
C GLU A 74 10.65 36.51 18.80
N LEU A 75 9.68 36.65 17.88
CA LEU A 75 8.87 37.87 17.72
C LEU A 75 8.05 38.21 18.97
N LEU A 76 7.54 37.21 19.69
CA LEU A 76 6.78 37.41 20.93
C LEU A 76 7.69 37.63 22.16
N GLY A 77 9.01 37.61 21.99
CA GLY A 77 10.00 37.80 23.07
C GLY A 77 10.07 36.63 24.06
N SER A 78 9.40 35.52 23.77
CA SER A 78 9.42 34.32 24.61
C SER A 78 9.01 33.09 23.79
N LEU A 79 9.91 32.09 23.74
CA LEU A 79 9.68 30.82 23.07
C LEU A 79 8.39 30.14 23.57
N ALA A 80 8.09 30.21 24.88
CA ALA A 80 6.89 29.61 25.45
C ALA A 80 5.59 30.20 24.87
N LYS A 81 5.56 31.51 24.64
CA LYS A 81 4.40 32.17 24.02
C LYS A 81 4.30 31.82 22.53
N GLY A 82 5.42 31.72 21.82
CA GLY A 82 5.47 31.30 20.43
C GLY A 82 4.91 29.91 20.19
N PHE A 83 5.37 28.93 20.98
CA PHE A 83 4.84 27.58 20.94
C PHE A 83 3.37 27.52 21.35
N GLY A 84 2.94 28.32 22.33
CA GLY A 84 1.53 28.40 22.73
C GLY A 84 0.62 28.91 21.61
N VAL A 85 1.02 29.99 20.92
CA VAL A 85 0.27 30.53 19.77
C VAL A 85 0.27 29.55 18.59
N MET A 86 1.42 28.92 18.29
CA MET A 86 1.48 27.92 17.22
C MET A 86 0.72 26.64 17.54
N ALA A 87 0.63 26.24 18.81
CA ALA A 87 -0.22 25.12 19.22
C ALA A 87 -1.70 25.42 18.94
N LEU A 88 -2.17 26.63 19.31
CA LEU A 88 -3.52 27.07 18.99
C LEU A 88 -3.77 27.18 17.47
N PHE A 89 -2.83 27.75 16.72
CA PHE A 89 -2.92 27.89 15.27
C PHE A 89 -2.93 26.54 14.55
N SER A 90 -2.05 25.61 14.95
CA SER A 90 -2.01 24.25 14.40
C SER A 90 -3.27 23.45 14.73
N LEU A 91 -3.86 23.63 15.93
CA LEU A 91 -5.14 23.03 16.30
C LEU A 91 -6.29 23.58 15.45
N LEU A 92 -6.31 24.89 15.19
CA LEU A 92 -7.26 25.52 14.29
C LEU A 92 -7.16 24.96 12.86
N ILE A 93 -5.94 24.89 12.31
CA ILE A 93 -5.69 24.27 10.99
C ILE A 93 -6.16 22.82 10.99
N LEU A 94 -5.81 22.03 12.02
CA LEU A 94 -6.22 20.64 12.11
C LEU A 94 -7.75 20.50 12.09
N THR A 95 -8.45 21.38 12.82
CA THR A 95 -9.90 21.43 12.85
C THR A 95 -10.47 21.77 11.47
N ILE A 96 -9.89 22.76 10.79
CA ILE A 96 -10.27 23.15 9.42
C ILE A 96 -10.08 21.96 8.46
N VAL A 97 -8.92 21.30 8.50
CA VAL A 97 -8.59 20.14 7.66
C VAL A 97 -9.55 18.99 7.94
N PHE A 98 -9.94 18.77 9.19
CA PHE A 98 -10.89 17.73 9.56
C PHE A 98 -12.29 17.98 8.95
N LEU A 99 -12.75 19.24 8.92
CA LEU A 99 -13.99 19.62 8.21
C LEU A 99 -13.84 19.44 6.70
N LEU A 100 -12.69 19.85 6.15
CA LEU A 100 -12.34 19.73 4.73
C LEU A 100 -11.96 18.29 4.32
N ARG A 101 -12.00 17.30 5.22
CA ARG A 101 -11.62 15.90 4.90
C ARG A 101 -12.42 15.34 3.72
N LYS A 102 -13.70 15.71 3.63
CA LYS A 102 -14.62 15.21 2.60
C LYS A 102 -14.24 15.69 1.19
N PRO A 103 -14.03 17.00 0.94
CA PRO A 103 -13.54 17.46 -0.36
C PRO A 103 -12.10 17.04 -0.64
N ILE A 104 -11.20 17.02 0.35
CA ILE A 104 -9.80 16.59 0.16
C ILE A 104 -9.72 15.14 -0.32
N MET A 105 -10.50 14.24 0.27
CA MET A 105 -10.53 12.82 -0.14
C MET A 105 -11.02 12.66 -1.59
N LYS A 106 -12.04 13.43 -2.01
CA LYS A 106 -12.51 13.45 -3.40
C LYS A 106 -11.47 14.04 -4.36
N ALA A 107 -10.80 15.12 -3.97
CA ALA A 107 -9.78 15.77 -4.79
C ALA A 107 -8.53 14.88 -4.98
N ILE A 108 -8.09 14.20 -3.92
CA ILE A 108 -6.98 13.23 -3.99
C ILE A 108 -7.36 12.07 -4.90
N LEU A 109 -8.57 11.50 -4.76
CA LEU A 109 -9.03 10.39 -5.60
C LEU A 109 -9.07 10.78 -7.09
N TYR A 110 -9.54 11.98 -7.41
CA TYR A 110 -9.55 12.48 -8.80
C TYR A 110 -8.12 12.68 -9.34
N LYS A 111 -7.21 13.19 -8.50
CA LYS A 111 -5.82 13.47 -8.87
C LYS A 111 -5.01 12.18 -9.05
N SER A 112 -5.21 11.16 -8.22
CA SER A 112 -4.55 9.86 -8.37
C SER A 112 -5.06 9.08 -9.58
N ILE A 113 -6.36 9.10 -9.86
CA ILE A 113 -6.92 8.52 -11.10
C ILE A 113 -6.32 9.21 -12.33
N ASN A 114 -6.22 10.55 -12.30
CA ASN A 114 -5.63 11.29 -13.42
C ASN A 114 -4.12 11.09 -13.56
N PHE A 115 -3.41 10.87 -12.45
CA PHE A 115 -1.97 10.59 -12.47
C PHE A 115 -1.68 9.22 -13.07
N PHE A 116 -2.41 8.17 -12.68
CA PHE A 116 -2.30 6.84 -13.32
C PHE A 116 -2.66 6.88 -14.80
N ARG A 117 -3.75 7.59 -15.17
CA ARG A 117 -4.13 7.77 -16.57
C ARG A 117 -3.05 8.50 -17.39
N LYS A 118 -2.33 9.45 -16.77
CA LYS A 118 -1.26 10.20 -17.44
C LYS A 118 0.00 9.38 -17.62
N VAL A 119 0.33 8.50 -16.66
CA VAL A 119 1.44 7.56 -16.77
C VAL A 119 1.20 6.56 -17.91
N GLU A 120 -0.04 6.11 -18.10
CA GLU A 120 -0.40 5.17 -19.18
C GLU A 120 -0.45 5.82 -20.57
N SER A 121 -0.68 7.14 -20.65
CA SER A 121 -0.64 7.89 -21.91
C SER A 121 0.75 8.38 -22.33
N ASP A 122 1.77 8.28 -21.46
CA ASP A 122 3.16 8.62 -21.79
C ASP A 122 3.95 7.37 -22.27
N GLU A 123 3.34 6.18 -22.30
CA GLU A 123 3.92 4.94 -22.86
C GLU A 123 3.41 4.61 -24.29
N GLU A 124 2.49 5.37 -24.87
CA GLU A 124 2.09 5.32 -26.31
C GLU A 124 2.75 6.45 -27.12
#